data_AF-A0A975B1U0-F1
#
_entry.id   AF-A0A975B1U0-F1
#
_cell.length_a   1.000
_cell.length_b   1.000
_cell.length_c   1.000
_cell.angle_alpha   90.00
_cell.angle_beta   90.00
_cell.angle_gamma   90.00
#
_symmetry.space_group_name_H-M   'P 1'
#
loop_
_entity.id
_entity.type
_entity.pdbx_description
1 polymer ?
#
loop_
_entity_poly.entity_id
_entity_poly.type
_entity_poly.pdbx_seq_one_letter_code
_entity_poly.pdbx_strand_id
1 'polypeptide(L)'
;MVASDIQNFAMGRTKVRAYFCYLFSKNIPNRLPSLTQEMVIPNLLKIKADLENCEGVYLLDNAGVQVSPTYTKNKEIEEDIGKIRAERAYYYRAIREGRCSITDPYPSLITNGLTVTASAPIYSEDGKIKFVACLDMPFNSVIEIARLNTLDSFFGIFFKYSYAIFAVALIAVAMLLFLKGIDSFFVYEITPEHFEIKNVFEATILLTLSLAIFDLAKTLIEEEIMGRHKENNISGPHKTMVRFLGSIIIALSIEALMLVFKFAITDPSKLIYAMYIVAGVAMLLIGLAVYIRFTKLKIDE
;
A
#
# COMPACT_ATOMS: atom_id res chain seq x y z
N MET A 1 6.86 -11.24 -25.52
CA MET A 1 5.62 -11.26 -24.72
C MET A 1 5.77 -12.11 -23.47
N VAL A 2 6.06 -13.41 -23.60
CA VAL A 2 6.06 -14.40 -22.50
C VAL A 2 6.80 -13.98 -21.21
N ALA A 3 7.99 -13.38 -21.28
CA ALA A 3 8.77 -13.04 -20.07
C ALA A 3 8.15 -11.91 -19.22
N SER A 4 7.63 -10.86 -19.86
CA SER A 4 6.97 -9.74 -19.14
C SER A 4 5.64 -10.19 -18.54
N ASP A 5 4.90 -11.02 -19.25
CA ASP A 5 3.63 -11.57 -18.80
C ASP A 5 3.79 -12.50 -17.59
N ILE A 6 4.86 -13.30 -17.54
CA ILE A 6 5.22 -14.12 -16.37
C ILE A 6 5.58 -13.24 -15.16
N GLN A 7 6.33 -12.15 -15.35
CA GLN A 7 6.65 -11.20 -14.27
C GLN A 7 5.39 -10.51 -13.73
N ASN A 8 4.51 -10.05 -14.63
CA ASN A 8 3.24 -9.44 -14.27
C ASN A 8 2.35 -10.41 -13.48
N PHE A 9 2.29 -11.67 -13.91
CA PHE A 9 1.60 -12.72 -13.17
C PHE A 9 2.22 -12.94 -11.79
N ALA A 10 3.55 -13.01 -11.67
CA ALA A 10 4.23 -13.18 -10.39
C ALA A 10 3.88 -12.06 -9.39
N MET A 11 3.83 -10.80 -9.86
CA MET A 11 3.44 -9.65 -9.03
C MET A 11 1.95 -9.69 -8.63
N GLY A 12 1.06 -10.13 -9.54
CA GLY A 12 -0.38 -10.20 -9.31
C GLY A 12 -0.88 -11.51 -8.69
N ARG A 13 -0.02 -12.53 -8.55
CA ARG A 13 -0.37 -13.91 -8.18
C ARG A 13 -1.24 -14.01 -6.93
N THR A 14 -0.92 -13.23 -5.90
CA THR A 14 -1.69 -13.22 -4.64
C THR A 14 -3.11 -12.72 -4.83
N LYS A 15 -3.31 -11.69 -5.67
CA LYS A 15 -4.64 -11.13 -5.97
C LYS A 15 -5.47 -12.12 -6.79
N VAL A 16 -4.87 -12.69 -7.83
CA VAL A 16 -5.47 -13.73 -8.65
C VAL A 16 -5.93 -14.91 -7.78
N ARG A 17 -5.04 -15.40 -6.90
CA ARG A 17 -5.39 -16.47 -5.96
C ARG A 17 -6.56 -16.06 -5.06
N ALA A 18 -6.52 -14.87 -4.47
CA ALA A 18 -7.60 -14.39 -3.61
C ALA A 18 -8.95 -14.33 -4.34
N TYR A 19 -8.95 -13.87 -5.60
CA TYR A 19 -10.13 -13.81 -6.44
C TYR A 19 -10.74 -15.21 -6.69
N PHE A 20 -9.94 -16.17 -7.14
CA PHE A 20 -10.44 -17.54 -7.34
C PHE A 20 -10.88 -18.21 -6.05
N CYS A 21 -10.13 -18.02 -4.95
CA CYS A 21 -10.50 -18.58 -3.67
C CYS A 21 -11.80 -17.98 -3.12
N TYR A 22 -12.04 -16.69 -3.36
CA TYR A 22 -13.32 -16.06 -3.06
C TYR A 22 -14.46 -16.71 -3.87
N LEU A 23 -14.29 -16.89 -5.20
CA LEU A 23 -15.29 -17.53 -6.05
C LEU A 23 -15.63 -18.95 -5.58
N PHE A 24 -14.61 -19.76 -5.26
CA PHE A 24 -14.81 -21.09 -4.70
C PHE A 24 -15.52 -21.05 -3.35
N SER A 25 -15.05 -20.25 -2.40
CA SER A 25 -15.64 -20.19 -1.05
C SER A 25 -17.08 -19.69 -1.03
N LYS A 26 -17.45 -18.84 -2.00
CA LYS A 26 -18.79 -18.24 -2.09
C LYS A 26 -19.81 -19.21 -2.67
N ASN A 27 -19.40 -20.05 -3.61
CA ASN A 27 -20.32 -20.89 -4.38
C ASN A 27 -20.25 -22.37 -3.98
N ILE A 28 -19.08 -22.89 -3.58
CA ILE A 28 -18.93 -24.31 -3.30
C ILE A 28 -19.18 -24.61 -1.82
N PRO A 29 -20.15 -25.50 -1.50
CA PRO A 29 -20.36 -25.93 -0.13
C PRO A 29 -19.15 -26.71 0.40
N ASN A 30 -18.81 -26.50 1.67
CA ASN A 30 -17.66 -27.13 2.31
C ASN A 30 -18.03 -27.53 3.75
N ARG A 31 -17.45 -28.62 4.26
CA ARG A 31 -17.70 -29.17 5.60
C ARG A 31 -19.16 -29.57 5.85
N LEU A 32 -19.78 -30.25 4.88
CA LEU A 32 -21.13 -30.82 5.02
C LEU A 32 -21.09 -32.33 5.27
N PRO A 33 -22.08 -32.90 6.01
CA PRO A 33 -22.15 -34.33 6.34
C PRO A 33 -22.24 -35.26 5.12
N SER A 34 -23.08 -34.90 4.13
CA SER A 34 -23.40 -35.74 2.97
C SER A 34 -23.00 -35.10 1.65
N LEU A 35 -21.74 -34.62 1.55
CA LEU A 35 -21.27 -33.92 0.36
C LEU A 35 -21.21 -34.86 -0.88
N THR A 36 -22.04 -34.63 -1.90
CA THR A 36 -22.06 -35.42 -3.15
C THR A 36 -21.58 -34.59 -4.34
N GLN A 37 -21.28 -35.26 -5.47
CA GLN A 37 -20.89 -34.58 -6.70
C GLN A 37 -22.00 -33.65 -7.22
N GLU A 38 -23.25 -34.08 -7.10
CA GLU A 38 -24.46 -33.35 -7.50
C GLU A 38 -24.64 -32.02 -6.74
N MET A 39 -24.05 -31.90 -5.54
CA MET A 39 -24.05 -30.64 -4.78
C MET A 39 -22.94 -29.68 -5.22
N VAL A 40 -21.83 -30.20 -5.75
CA VAL A 40 -20.64 -29.40 -6.09
C VAL A 40 -20.67 -28.95 -7.54
N ILE A 41 -21.01 -29.85 -8.48
CA ILE A 41 -20.94 -29.60 -9.92
C ILE A 41 -21.80 -28.40 -10.35
N PRO A 42 -23.08 -28.25 -9.94
CA PRO A 42 -23.89 -27.10 -10.35
C PRO A 42 -23.28 -25.75 -9.91
N ASN A 43 -22.68 -25.71 -8.72
CA ASN A 43 -22.00 -24.52 -8.20
C ASN A 43 -20.70 -24.22 -8.95
N LEU A 44 -19.97 -25.27 -9.36
CA LEU A 44 -18.77 -25.13 -10.17
C LEU A 44 -19.10 -24.65 -11.59
N LEU A 45 -20.19 -25.14 -12.18
CA LEU A 45 -20.72 -24.66 -13.46
C LEU A 45 -21.20 -23.21 -13.38
N LYS A 46 -21.76 -22.79 -12.25
CA LYS A 46 -22.11 -21.39 -12.01
C LYS A 46 -20.87 -20.49 -12.01
N ILE A 47 -19.79 -20.89 -11.30
CA ILE A 47 -18.51 -20.16 -11.36
C ILE A 47 -18.00 -20.08 -12.81
N LYS A 48 -18.08 -21.18 -13.57
CA LYS A 48 -17.68 -21.21 -14.99
C LYS A 48 -18.49 -20.21 -15.82
N ALA A 49 -19.80 -20.12 -15.59
CA ALA A 49 -20.68 -19.20 -16.32
C ALA A 49 -20.40 -17.72 -15.97
N ASP A 50 -20.02 -17.42 -14.73
CA ASP A 50 -19.62 -16.08 -14.28
C ASP A 50 -18.27 -15.63 -14.87
N LEU A 51 -17.48 -16.55 -15.46
CA LEU A 51 -16.17 -16.29 -16.04
C LEU A 51 -16.21 -16.40 -17.58
N GLU A 52 -16.13 -15.26 -18.28
CA GLU A 52 -16.31 -15.19 -19.75
C GLU A 52 -15.39 -16.13 -20.56
N ASN A 53 -14.18 -16.40 -20.06
CA ASN A 53 -13.11 -17.10 -20.79
C ASN A 53 -12.60 -18.37 -20.10
N CYS A 54 -13.38 -19.00 -19.22
CA CYS A 54 -12.97 -20.25 -18.56
C CYS A 54 -12.74 -21.39 -19.59
N GLU A 55 -11.59 -22.06 -19.54
CA GLU A 55 -11.30 -23.20 -20.46
C GLU A 55 -12.15 -24.41 -20.09
N GLY A 56 -12.14 -24.77 -18.81
CA GLY A 56 -12.94 -25.86 -18.30
C GLY A 56 -12.94 -25.94 -16.79
N VAL A 57 -13.93 -26.67 -16.26
CA VAL A 57 -14.01 -27.02 -14.84
C VAL A 57 -14.26 -28.51 -14.69
N TYR A 58 -13.72 -29.11 -13.64
CA TYR A 58 -13.87 -30.52 -13.34
C TYR A 58 -13.64 -30.81 -11.86
N LEU A 59 -14.07 -32.00 -11.43
CA LEU A 59 -13.99 -32.45 -10.05
C LEU A 59 -13.09 -33.68 -9.93
N LEU A 60 -12.18 -33.65 -8.97
CA LEU A 60 -11.34 -34.80 -8.59
C LEU A 60 -11.80 -35.34 -7.25
N ASP A 61 -11.61 -36.63 -7.01
CA ASP A 61 -11.79 -37.25 -5.69
C ASP A 61 -10.56 -37.06 -4.77
N ASN A 62 -10.63 -37.66 -3.59
CA ASN A 62 -9.55 -37.62 -2.61
C ASN A 62 -8.26 -38.32 -3.05
N ALA A 63 -8.30 -39.19 -4.07
CA ALA A 63 -7.15 -39.89 -4.62
C ALA A 63 -6.60 -39.20 -5.89
N GLY A 64 -7.22 -38.11 -6.33
CA GLY A 64 -6.85 -37.37 -7.53
C GLY A 64 -7.37 -38.01 -8.81
N VAL A 65 -8.35 -38.90 -8.73
CA VAL A 65 -9.07 -39.44 -9.89
C VAL A 65 -10.18 -38.48 -10.27
N GLN A 66 -10.29 -38.18 -11.56
CA GLN A 66 -11.34 -37.31 -12.07
C GLN A 66 -12.70 -38.02 -12.07
N VAL A 67 -13.69 -37.44 -11.39
CA VAL A 67 -15.01 -38.05 -11.19
C VAL A 67 -16.13 -37.39 -11.99
N SER A 68 -15.85 -36.23 -12.60
CA SER A 68 -16.79 -35.53 -13.49
C SER A 68 -16.21 -35.40 -14.91
N PRO A 69 -17.06 -35.17 -15.92
CA PRO A 69 -16.59 -34.65 -17.21
C PRO A 69 -15.78 -33.38 -17.02
N THR A 70 -14.92 -33.07 -18.00
CA THR A 70 -14.38 -31.72 -18.13
C THR A 70 -15.40 -30.85 -18.85
N TYR A 71 -16.02 -29.93 -18.11
CA TYR A 71 -17.03 -29.02 -18.64
C TYR A 71 -16.34 -27.83 -19.31
N THR A 72 -16.18 -27.89 -20.62
CA THR A 72 -15.59 -26.78 -21.40
C THR A 72 -16.66 -25.78 -21.84
N LYS A 73 -16.31 -24.76 -22.64
CA LYS A 73 -17.28 -23.79 -23.18
C LYS A 73 -18.34 -24.43 -24.07
N ASN A 74 -17.94 -25.38 -24.93
CA ASN A 74 -18.78 -25.89 -26.02
C ASN A 74 -19.10 -27.38 -25.91
N LYS A 75 -18.42 -28.12 -25.03
CA LYS A 75 -18.58 -29.58 -24.89
C LYS A 75 -18.24 -30.07 -23.48
N GLU A 76 -18.80 -31.23 -23.15
CA GLU A 76 -18.41 -32.00 -21.98
C GLU A 76 -17.51 -33.14 -22.46
N ILE A 77 -16.31 -33.24 -21.90
CA ILE A 77 -15.33 -34.29 -22.25
C ILE A 77 -15.50 -35.41 -21.25
N GLU A 78 -16.36 -36.37 -21.57
CA GLU A 78 -16.64 -37.53 -20.70
C GLU A 78 -15.46 -38.49 -20.61
N GLU A 79 -14.59 -38.53 -21.63
CA GLU A 79 -13.40 -39.41 -21.64
C GLU A 79 -12.37 -39.05 -20.57
N ASP A 80 -12.52 -37.90 -19.90
CA ASP A 80 -11.67 -37.52 -18.78
C ASP A 80 -12.07 -38.20 -17.45
N ILE A 81 -13.28 -38.74 -17.35
CA ILE A 81 -13.73 -39.49 -16.16
C ILE A 81 -12.84 -40.71 -15.97
N GLY A 82 -12.37 -40.92 -14.74
CA GLY A 82 -11.48 -42.02 -14.36
C GLY A 82 -9.99 -41.75 -14.62
N LYS A 83 -9.61 -40.64 -15.26
CA LYS A 83 -8.19 -40.29 -15.42
C LYS A 83 -7.57 -39.91 -14.08
N ILE A 84 -6.39 -40.44 -13.82
CA ILE A 84 -5.58 -40.12 -12.63
C ILE A 84 -4.87 -38.78 -12.88
N ARG A 85 -5.05 -37.83 -11.97
CA ARG A 85 -4.44 -36.49 -11.98
C ARG A 85 -3.63 -36.20 -10.72
N ALA A 86 -3.35 -37.22 -9.92
CA ALA A 86 -2.68 -37.09 -8.63
C ALA A 86 -1.27 -36.48 -8.73
N GLU A 87 -0.55 -36.71 -9.84
CA GLU A 87 0.77 -36.13 -10.06
C GLU A 87 0.77 -34.65 -10.50
N ARG A 88 -0.42 -34.08 -10.75
CA ARG A 88 -0.55 -32.74 -11.33
C ARG A 88 -0.46 -31.65 -10.27
N ALA A 89 0.17 -30.53 -10.65
CA ALA A 89 0.43 -29.38 -9.76
C ALA A 89 -0.79 -28.85 -9.02
N TYR A 90 -1.93 -28.74 -9.70
CA TYR A 90 -3.16 -28.27 -9.10
C TYR A 90 -3.69 -29.21 -8.01
N TYR A 91 -3.50 -30.52 -8.16
CA TYR A 91 -3.97 -31.47 -7.16
C TYR A 91 -3.06 -31.47 -5.93
N TYR A 92 -1.77 -31.79 -6.07
CA TYR A 92 -0.90 -31.93 -4.90
C TYR A 92 -0.68 -30.62 -4.14
N ARG A 93 -0.72 -29.44 -4.81
CA ARG A 93 -0.66 -28.14 -4.13
C ARG A 93 -1.91 -27.89 -3.29
N ALA A 94 -3.10 -28.16 -3.81
CA ALA A 94 -4.34 -28.01 -3.08
C ALA A 94 -4.39 -28.92 -1.84
N ILE A 95 -3.97 -30.18 -1.97
CA ILE A 95 -3.89 -31.13 -0.85
C ILE A 95 -2.86 -30.68 0.19
N ARG A 96 -1.65 -30.31 -0.24
CA ARG A 96 -0.54 -29.92 0.66
C ARG A 96 -0.82 -28.62 1.39
N GLU A 97 -1.38 -27.62 0.71
CA GLU A 97 -1.72 -26.33 1.33
C GLU A 97 -2.99 -26.39 2.17
N GLY A 98 -3.84 -27.40 1.97
CA GLY A 98 -5.11 -27.57 2.67
C GLY A 98 -6.14 -26.47 2.39
N ARG A 99 -5.97 -25.75 1.28
CA ARG A 99 -6.79 -24.58 0.90
C ARG A 99 -6.71 -24.35 -0.59
N CYS A 100 -7.53 -23.41 -1.06
CA CYS A 100 -7.50 -22.99 -2.45
C CYS A 100 -6.12 -22.46 -2.86
N SER A 101 -5.62 -22.96 -3.99
CA SER A 101 -4.32 -22.68 -4.56
C SER A 101 -4.42 -22.47 -6.07
N ILE A 102 -3.37 -21.90 -6.67
CA ILE A 102 -3.25 -21.74 -8.12
C ILE A 102 -1.91 -22.29 -8.60
N THR A 103 -1.85 -22.85 -9.80
CA THR A 103 -0.60 -23.34 -10.40
C THR A 103 0.27 -22.19 -10.91
N ASP A 104 1.48 -22.50 -11.34
CA ASP A 104 2.19 -21.64 -12.28
C ASP A 104 1.63 -21.89 -13.70
N PRO A 105 1.83 -20.96 -14.66
CA PRO A 105 1.32 -21.14 -16.02
C PRO A 105 1.94 -22.37 -16.67
N TYR A 106 1.12 -23.22 -17.28
CA TYR A 106 1.55 -24.45 -17.94
C TYR A 106 0.74 -24.71 -19.21
N PRO A 107 1.20 -25.57 -20.13
CA PRO A 107 0.43 -25.90 -21.34
C PRO A 107 -0.85 -26.66 -21.00
N SER A 108 -1.99 -26.12 -21.43
CA SER A 108 -3.32 -26.72 -21.29
C SER A 108 -3.41 -28.01 -22.10
N LEU A 109 -4.04 -29.03 -21.52
CA LEU A 109 -4.37 -30.26 -22.25
C LEU A 109 -5.62 -30.11 -23.13
N ILE A 110 -6.37 -29.01 -22.96
CA ILE A 110 -7.62 -28.74 -23.68
C ILE A 110 -7.33 -27.86 -24.89
N THR A 111 -6.60 -26.76 -24.69
CA THR A 111 -6.40 -25.71 -25.71
C THR A 111 -4.99 -25.68 -26.31
N ASN A 112 -4.02 -26.43 -25.74
CA ASN A 112 -2.58 -26.30 -26.00
C ASN A 112 -1.98 -24.90 -25.75
N GLY A 113 -2.78 -23.95 -25.24
CA GLY A 113 -2.32 -22.63 -24.81
C GLY A 113 -1.77 -22.64 -23.37
N LEU A 114 -1.17 -21.54 -22.93
CA LEU A 114 -0.81 -21.40 -21.52
C LEU A 114 -2.06 -21.22 -20.67
N THR A 115 -2.19 -22.02 -19.61
CA THR A 115 -3.30 -22.01 -18.66
C THR A 115 -2.80 -21.95 -17.23
N VAL A 116 -3.63 -21.45 -16.33
CA VAL A 116 -3.43 -21.52 -14.89
C VAL A 116 -4.65 -22.20 -14.30
N THR A 117 -4.41 -23.24 -13.49
CA THR A 117 -5.49 -23.94 -12.81
C THR A 117 -5.62 -23.42 -11.39
N ALA A 118 -6.83 -23.00 -11.03
CA ALA A 118 -7.22 -22.76 -9.66
C ALA A 118 -7.89 -24.02 -9.10
N SER A 119 -7.46 -24.43 -7.90
CA SER A 119 -7.88 -25.70 -7.30
C SER A 119 -8.19 -25.52 -5.82
N ALA A 120 -9.36 -25.99 -5.40
CA ALA A 120 -9.84 -25.88 -4.03
C ALA A 120 -10.20 -27.25 -3.45
N PRO A 121 -9.57 -27.68 -2.33
CA PRO A 121 -9.97 -28.88 -1.62
C PRO A 121 -11.29 -28.65 -0.88
N ILE A 122 -12.18 -29.64 -0.97
CA ILE A 122 -13.49 -29.65 -0.33
C ILE A 122 -13.49 -30.76 0.72
N TYR A 123 -13.84 -30.39 1.94
CA TYR A 123 -13.79 -31.24 3.11
C TYR A 123 -15.19 -31.71 3.48
N SER A 124 -15.27 -32.93 4.00
CA SER A 124 -16.41 -33.43 4.78
C SER A 124 -16.49 -32.72 6.13
N GLU A 125 -17.60 -32.90 6.85
CA GLU A 125 -17.77 -32.45 8.23
C GLU A 125 -16.62 -32.94 9.15
N ASP A 126 -16.17 -34.18 8.98
CA ASP A 126 -15.06 -34.79 9.73
C ASP A 126 -13.67 -34.22 9.40
N GLY A 127 -13.58 -33.20 8.55
CA GLY A 127 -12.30 -32.61 8.12
C GLY A 127 -11.49 -33.48 7.15
N LYS A 128 -12.07 -34.55 6.60
CA LYS A 128 -11.46 -35.37 5.53
C LYS A 128 -11.72 -34.75 4.17
N ILE A 129 -10.71 -34.73 3.30
CA ILE A 129 -10.87 -34.27 1.91
C ILE A 129 -11.76 -35.26 1.17
N LYS A 130 -12.81 -34.75 0.52
CA LYS A 130 -13.73 -35.57 -0.28
C LYS A 130 -13.53 -35.33 -1.77
N PHE A 131 -13.39 -34.07 -2.17
CA PHE A 131 -13.16 -33.68 -3.55
C PHE A 131 -12.15 -32.54 -3.65
N VAL A 132 -11.61 -32.33 -4.85
CA VAL A 132 -10.86 -31.13 -5.23
C VAL A 132 -11.51 -30.54 -6.48
N ALA A 133 -12.10 -29.35 -6.35
CA ALA A 133 -12.65 -28.61 -7.48
C ALA A 133 -11.53 -27.92 -8.25
N CYS A 134 -11.48 -28.11 -9.57
CA CYS A 134 -10.48 -27.53 -10.45
C CYS A 134 -11.14 -26.63 -11.50
N LEU A 135 -10.46 -25.53 -11.80
CA LEU A 135 -10.88 -24.53 -12.78
C LEU A 135 -9.68 -24.09 -13.60
N ASP A 136 -9.74 -24.31 -14.90
CA ASP A 136 -8.70 -23.93 -15.86
C ASP A 136 -9.04 -22.59 -16.51
N MET A 137 -8.12 -21.63 -16.41
CA MET A 137 -8.27 -20.30 -16.96
C MET A 137 -7.10 -19.99 -17.92
N PRO A 138 -7.37 -19.48 -19.14
CA PRO A 138 -6.31 -19.08 -20.05
C PRO A 138 -5.42 -18.02 -19.41
N PHE A 139 -4.11 -18.14 -19.61
CA PHE A 139 -3.13 -17.26 -18.97
C PHE A 139 -3.37 -15.78 -19.28
N ASN A 140 -3.82 -15.45 -20.50
CA ASN A 140 -4.14 -14.08 -20.89
C ASN A 140 -5.26 -13.47 -20.02
N SER A 141 -6.34 -14.22 -19.77
CA SER A 141 -7.43 -13.74 -18.91
C SER A 141 -7.01 -13.66 -17.44
N VAL A 142 -6.11 -14.53 -17.00
CA VAL A 142 -5.52 -14.45 -15.66
C VAL A 142 -4.66 -13.20 -15.50
N ILE A 143 -3.94 -12.79 -16.54
CA ILE A 143 -3.20 -11.51 -16.55
C ILE A 143 -4.16 -10.33 -16.46
N GLU A 144 -5.30 -10.35 -17.14
CA GLU A 144 -6.32 -9.31 -17.03
C GLU A 144 -6.85 -9.19 -15.59
N ILE A 145 -7.13 -10.32 -14.93
CA ILE A 145 -7.48 -10.38 -13.50
C ILE A 145 -6.35 -9.84 -12.62
N ALA A 146 -5.10 -10.17 -12.93
CA ALA A 146 -3.94 -9.63 -12.23
C ALA A 146 -3.81 -8.09 -12.41
N ARG A 147 -4.25 -7.56 -13.57
CA ARG A 147 -4.18 -6.16 -13.94
C ARG A 147 -5.39 -5.32 -13.50
N LEU A 148 -6.49 -5.90 -13.02
CA LEU A 148 -7.74 -5.19 -12.71
C LEU A 148 -7.64 -4.05 -11.64
N ASN A 149 -6.44 -3.75 -11.13
CA ASN A 149 -6.12 -2.55 -10.33
C ASN A 149 -4.90 -1.74 -10.85
N THR A 150 -4.52 -1.81 -12.14
CA THR A 150 -3.35 -1.07 -12.65
C THR A 150 -3.50 0.45 -12.62
N LEU A 151 -4.73 0.97 -12.54
CA LEU A 151 -4.96 2.41 -12.32
C LEU A 151 -4.40 2.86 -10.96
N ASP A 152 -4.54 2.07 -9.90
CA ASP A 152 -3.96 2.41 -8.58
C ASP A 152 -2.43 2.52 -8.65
N SER A 153 -1.79 1.68 -9.46
CA SER A 153 -0.34 1.74 -9.64
C SER A 153 0.08 2.97 -10.45
N PHE A 154 -0.66 3.32 -11.51
CA PHE A 154 -0.38 4.50 -12.32
C PHE A 154 -0.58 5.79 -11.52
N PHE A 155 -1.71 5.91 -10.80
CA PHE A 155 -1.97 7.05 -9.91
C PHE A 155 -0.91 7.13 -8.80
N GLY A 156 -0.55 6.00 -8.17
CA GLY A 156 0.50 5.97 -7.15
C GLY A 156 1.86 6.43 -7.68
N ILE A 157 2.23 6.02 -8.90
CA ILE A 157 3.48 6.45 -9.56
C ILE A 157 3.41 7.96 -9.89
N PHE A 158 2.31 8.44 -10.45
CA PHE A 158 2.10 9.85 -10.75
C PHE A 158 2.19 10.74 -9.49
N PHE A 159 1.51 10.37 -8.42
CA PHE A 159 1.58 11.10 -7.15
C PHE A 159 2.98 11.09 -6.57
N LYS A 160 3.69 9.97 -6.61
CA LYS A 160 5.09 9.88 -6.19
C LYS A 160 6.00 10.84 -6.94
N TYR A 161 5.85 10.96 -8.26
CA TYR A 161 6.61 11.92 -9.06
C TYR A 161 6.24 13.36 -8.74
N SER A 162 4.95 13.66 -8.56
CA SER A 162 4.49 14.98 -8.15
C SER A 162 5.10 15.41 -6.82
N TYR A 163 5.02 14.54 -5.80
CA TYR A 163 5.65 14.77 -4.49
C TYR A 163 7.16 14.97 -4.58
N ALA A 164 7.86 14.23 -5.44
CA ALA A 164 9.28 14.43 -5.68
C ALA A 164 9.62 15.82 -6.23
N ILE A 165 8.84 16.32 -7.19
CA ILE A 165 9.01 17.66 -7.75
C ILE A 165 8.79 18.72 -6.67
N PHE A 166 7.73 18.58 -5.86
CA PHE A 166 7.46 19.49 -4.75
C PHE A 166 8.57 19.48 -3.70
N ALA A 167 9.10 18.31 -3.32
CA ALA A 167 10.21 18.23 -2.38
C ALA A 167 11.46 18.95 -2.90
N VAL A 168 11.81 18.74 -4.16
CA VAL A 168 12.97 19.42 -4.78
C VAL A 168 12.78 20.93 -4.80
N ALA A 169 11.58 21.41 -5.14
CA ALA A 169 11.26 22.82 -5.11
C ALA A 169 11.36 23.41 -3.70
N LEU A 170 10.84 22.72 -2.68
CA LEU A 170 10.95 23.14 -1.27
C LEU A 170 12.41 23.19 -0.80
N ILE A 171 13.25 22.21 -1.17
CA ILE A 171 14.68 22.22 -0.87
C ILE A 171 15.37 23.42 -1.52
N ALA A 172 15.05 23.73 -2.78
CA ALA A 172 15.61 24.89 -3.45
C ALA A 172 15.22 26.20 -2.76
N VAL A 173 13.96 26.34 -2.34
CA VAL A 173 13.48 27.50 -1.58
C VAL A 173 14.18 27.61 -0.23
N ALA A 174 14.29 26.51 0.52
CA ALA A 174 15.02 26.48 1.78
C ALA A 174 16.48 26.92 1.59
N MET A 175 17.16 26.38 0.56
CA MET A 175 18.54 26.74 0.26
C MET A 175 18.71 28.23 -0.09
N LEU A 176 17.77 28.82 -0.85
CA LEU A 176 17.79 30.26 -1.15
C LEU A 176 17.61 31.11 0.11
N LEU A 177 16.67 30.74 0.99
CA LEU A 177 16.46 31.42 2.27
C LEU A 177 17.67 31.30 3.20
N PHE A 178 18.32 30.13 3.23
CA PHE A 178 19.55 29.91 3.98
C PHE A 178 20.68 30.83 3.50
N LEU A 179 20.92 30.88 2.19
CA LEU A 179 21.94 31.74 1.60
C LEU A 179 21.64 33.22 1.87
N LYS A 180 20.39 33.65 1.73
CA LYS A 180 19.98 35.02 2.07
C LYS A 180 20.16 35.32 3.56
N GLY A 181 19.85 34.37 4.44
CA GLY A 181 20.05 34.50 5.89
C GLY A 181 21.53 34.67 6.26
N ILE A 182 22.41 33.89 5.63
CA ILE A 182 23.86 34.04 5.77
C ILE A 182 24.33 35.39 5.22
N ASP A 183 23.89 35.78 4.03
CA ASP A 183 24.26 37.05 3.39
C ASP A 183 23.88 38.25 4.27
N SER A 184 22.67 38.22 4.84
CA SER A 184 22.17 39.22 5.79
C SER A 184 23.03 39.34 7.06
N PHE A 185 23.73 38.28 7.45
CA PHE A 185 24.64 38.28 8.60
C PHE A 185 26.05 38.74 8.19
N PHE A 186 26.61 38.21 7.10
CA PHE A 186 28.01 38.42 6.74
C PHE A 186 28.30 39.70 5.95
N VAL A 187 27.39 40.17 5.08
CA VAL A 187 27.67 41.34 4.20
C VAL A 187 27.50 42.67 4.92
N TYR A 188 26.67 42.73 5.97
CA TYR A 188 26.38 43.97 6.69
C TYR A 188 27.17 44.16 8.00
N GLU A 189 27.88 43.14 8.51
CA GLU A 189 28.50 43.20 9.85
C GLU A 189 30.04 43.21 9.89
N ILE A 190 30.75 43.19 8.75
CA ILE A 190 32.23 43.24 8.77
C ILE A 190 32.77 44.65 9.13
N THR A 191 31.92 45.68 9.10
CA THR A 191 32.29 47.05 9.52
C THR A 191 31.56 47.43 10.81
N PRO A 192 32.25 47.63 11.95
CA PRO A 192 31.63 47.85 13.27
C PRO A 192 30.81 49.15 13.42
N GLU A 193 30.76 50.01 12.38
CA GLU A 193 29.96 51.23 12.36
C GLU A 193 28.50 51.02 11.92
N HIS A 194 28.13 49.84 11.40
CA HIS A 194 26.78 49.54 10.86
C HIS A 194 26.08 48.34 11.51
N PHE A 195 26.43 48.00 12.76
CA PHE A 195 25.78 46.91 13.50
C PHE A 195 24.34 47.27 13.89
N GLU A 196 23.39 46.97 13.00
CA GLU A 196 21.97 47.09 13.28
C GLU A 196 21.42 45.76 13.80
N ILE A 197 20.91 45.77 15.04
CA ILE A 197 20.23 44.62 15.67
C ILE A 197 19.12 44.04 14.76
N LYS A 198 18.53 44.89 13.90
CA LYS A 198 17.56 44.50 12.88
C LYS A 198 18.07 43.40 11.92
N ASN A 199 19.34 43.46 11.51
CA ASN A 199 19.92 42.53 10.55
C ASN A 199 20.14 41.15 11.17
N VAL A 200 20.55 41.10 12.44
CA VAL A 200 20.63 39.86 13.23
C VAL A 200 19.26 39.19 13.33
N PHE A 201 18.20 39.97 13.56
CA PHE A 201 16.83 39.45 13.59
C PHE A 201 16.37 38.92 12.23
N GLU A 202 16.61 39.67 11.14
CA GLU A 202 16.24 39.23 9.79
C GLU A 202 16.98 37.95 9.40
N ALA A 203 18.29 37.88 9.65
CA ALA A 203 19.08 36.68 9.42
C ALA A 203 18.54 35.47 10.19
N THR A 204 18.20 35.64 11.47
CA THR A 204 17.70 34.53 12.30
C THR A 204 16.31 34.06 11.86
N ILE A 205 15.43 34.97 11.42
CA ILE A 205 14.11 34.61 10.85
C ILE A 205 14.29 33.81 9.56
N LEU A 206 15.15 34.27 8.65
CA LEU A 206 15.41 33.59 7.36
C LEU A 206 16.00 32.20 7.57
N LEU A 207 16.95 32.05 8.49
CA LEU A 207 17.56 30.77 8.82
C LEU A 207 16.57 29.80 9.49
N THR A 208 15.73 30.29 10.39
CA THR A 208 14.69 29.47 11.06
C THR A 208 13.63 28.99 10.06
N LEU A 209 13.17 29.87 9.17
CA LEU A 209 12.23 29.52 8.12
C LEU A 209 12.83 28.51 7.12
N SER A 210 14.10 28.70 6.76
CA SER A 210 14.84 27.74 5.92
C SER A 210 14.87 26.35 6.54
N LEU A 211 15.24 26.23 7.82
CA LEU A 211 15.32 24.94 8.51
C LEU A 211 13.95 24.24 8.54
N ALA A 212 12.88 24.98 8.86
CA ALA A 212 11.53 24.43 8.89
C ALA A 212 11.07 23.89 7.52
N ILE A 213 11.35 24.62 6.43
CA ILE A 213 11.02 24.19 5.07
C ILE A 213 11.84 22.97 4.66
N PHE A 214 13.12 22.93 5.05
CA PHE A 214 13.99 21.79 4.78
C PHE A 214 13.51 20.51 5.49
N ASP A 215 13.13 20.59 6.76
CA ASP A 215 12.59 19.46 7.53
C ASP A 215 11.27 18.93 6.95
N LEU A 216 10.40 19.83 6.47
CA LEU A 216 9.20 19.45 5.73
C LEU A 216 9.55 18.69 4.45
N ALA A 217 10.47 19.22 3.64
CA ALA A 217 10.87 18.59 2.39
C ALA A 217 11.50 17.21 2.63
N LYS A 218 12.35 17.08 3.65
CA LYS A 218 12.92 15.79 4.09
C LYS A 218 11.83 14.79 4.46
N THR A 219 10.87 15.22 5.28
CA THR A 219 9.74 14.37 5.71
C THR A 219 8.92 13.88 4.50
N LEU A 220 8.62 14.77 3.55
CA LEU A 220 7.88 14.45 2.34
C LEU A 220 8.61 13.41 1.48
N ILE A 221 9.94 13.51 1.35
CA ILE A 221 10.76 12.51 0.63
C ILE A 221 10.76 11.15 1.36
N GLU A 222 10.99 11.14 2.67
CA GLU A 222 11.09 9.90 3.46
C GLU A 222 9.80 9.07 3.40
N GLU A 223 8.66 9.75 3.45
CA GLU A 223 7.36 9.11 3.57
C GLU A 223 6.73 8.76 2.21
N GLU A 224 6.60 9.74 1.31
CA GLU A 224 5.88 9.54 0.04
C GLU A 224 6.75 8.91 -1.05
N ILE A 225 8.07 9.13 -1.01
CA ILE A 225 8.99 8.65 -2.05
C ILE A 225 9.71 7.38 -1.63
N MET A 226 10.25 7.36 -0.40
CA MET A 226 11.02 6.21 0.11
C MET A 226 10.13 5.11 0.69
N GLY A 227 8.87 5.40 1.03
CA GLY A 227 7.91 4.41 1.52
C GLY A 227 8.30 3.78 2.86
N ARG A 228 9.20 4.41 3.62
CA ARG A 228 9.75 3.87 4.89
C ARG A 228 8.72 3.74 6.03
N HIS A 229 7.49 4.23 5.83
CA HIS A 229 6.41 4.13 6.82
C HIS A 229 5.15 3.38 6.33
N LYS A 230 5.24 2.61 5.24
CA LYS A 230 4.14 1.76 4.77
C LYS A 230 4.12 0.35 5.41
N GLU A 231 4.53 0.23 6.67
CA GLU A 231 4.30 -0.99 7.47
C GLU A 231 3.02 -0.82 8.29
N ASN A 232 1.93 -1.44 7.81
CA ASN A 232 0.75 -2.01 8.49
C ASN A 232 0.16 -1.39 9.78
N ASN A 233 0.55 -0.19 10.20
CA ASN A 233 0.06 0.45 11.41
C ASN A 233 -0.81 1.65 11.05
N ILE A 234 -2.05 1.63 11.55
CA ILE A 234 -3.10 2.65 11.43
C ILE A 234 -2.62 4.05 11.90
N SER A 235 -1.47 4.11 12.59
CA SER A 235 -0.83 5.31 13.10
C SER A 235 0.06 6.08 12.11
N GLY A 236 0.31 5.57 10.89
CA GLY A 236 1.21 6.21 9.91
C GLY A 236 0.90 7.67 9.59
N PRO A 237 -0.31 8.02 9.08
CA PRO A 237 -0.66 9.39 8.69
C PRO A 237 -0.64 10.39 9.87
N HIS A 238 -1.00 9.92 11.06
CA HIS A 238 -1.02 10.74 12.26
C HIS A 238 0.39 11.08 12.76
N LYS A 239 1.38 10.19 12.55
CA LYS A 239 2.77 10.41 12.95
C LYS A 239 3.43 11.53 12.13
N THR A 240 3.18 11.55 10.82
CA THR A 240 3.61 12.62 9.89
C THR A 240 3.08 13.98 10.32
N MET A 241 1.76 14.05 10.53
CA MET A 241 1.08 15.29 10.88
C MET A 241 1.62 15.87 12.19
N VAL A 242 1.88 15.01 13.19
CA VAL A 242 2.46 15.42 14.47
C VAL A 242 3.89 15.92 14.33
N ARG A 243 4.75 15.24 13.54
CA ARG A 243 6.12 15.72 13.27
C ARG A 243 6.12 17.07 12.57
N PHE A 244 5.26 17.23 11.57
CA PHE A 244 5.11 18.49 10.84
C PHE A 244 4.65 19.63 11.75
N LEU A 245 3.55 19.45 12.49
CA LEU A 245 3.07 20.44 13.46
C LEU A 245 4.12 20.75 14.53
N GLY A 246 4.84 19.73 15.01
CA GLY A 246 5.93 19.89 15.98
C GLY A 246 7.03 20.82 15.46
N SER A 247 7.48 20.64 14.21
CA SER A 247 8.50 21.51 13.60
C SER A 247 8.05 22.97 13.50
N ILE A 248 6.78 23.21 13.13
CA ILE A 248 6.19 24.56 13.05
C ILE A 248 6.14 25.20 14.44
N ILE A 249 5.70 24.45 15.45
CA ILE A 249 5.60 24.94 16.83
C ILE A 249 6.98 25.31 17.37
N ILE A 250 8.01 24.50 17.11
CA ILE A 250 9.40 24.82 17.50
C ILE A 250 9.87 26.10 16.81
N ALA A 251 9.64 26.25 15.51
CA ALA A 251 10.00 27.46 14.77
C ALA A 251 9.31 28.72 15.33
N LEU A 252 7.99 28.67 15.53
CA LEU A 252 7.23 29.77 16.13
C LEU A 252 7.67 30.08 17.57
N SER A 253 8.09 29.07 18.33
CA SER A 253 8.62 29.26 19.68
C SER A 253 9.91 30.08 19.68
N ILE A 254 10.84 29.76 18.77
CA ILE A 254 12.12 30.47 18.63
C ILE A 254 11.88 31.91 18.18
N GLU A 255 10.98 32.12 17.22
CA GLU A 255 10.64 33.45 16.72
C GLU A 255 9.94 34.32 17.79
N ALA A 256 9.02 33.73 18.56
CA ALA A 256 8.36 34.41 19.67
C ALA A 256 9.37 34.85 20.75
N LEU A 257 10.32 33.98 21.10
CA LEU A 257 11.37 34.29 22.08
C LEU A 257 12.27 35.45 21.61
N MET A 258 12.64 35.47 20.32
CA MET A 258 13.39 36.59 19.75
C MET A 258 12.61 37.91 19.78
N LEU A 259 11.30 37.89 19.51
CA LEU A 259 10.46 39.09 19.58
C LEU A 259 10.37 39.65 21.00
N VAL A 260 10.37 38.79 22.03
CA VAL A 260 10.45 39.22 23.43
C VAL A 260 11.75 40.00 23.67
N PHE A 261 12.91 39.45 23.26
CA PHE A 261 14.19 40.16 23.41
C PHE A 261 14.23 41.46 22.61
N LYS A 262 13.71 41.45 21.38
CA LYS A 262 13.62 42.65 20.53
C LYS A 262 12.86 43.76 21.22
N PHE A 263 11.62 43.50 21.64
CA PHE A 263 10.79 44.54 22.26
C PHE A 263 11.28 44.92 23.65
N ALA A 264 11.90 44.01 24.40
CA ALA A 264 12.53 44.36 25.67
C ALA A 264 13.64 45.42 25.52
N ILE A 265 14.39 45.38 24.41
CA ILE A 265 15.50 46.31 24.14
C ILE A 265 15.02 47.57 23.41
N THR A 266 14.17 47.44 22.38
CA THR A 266 13.84 48.57 21.48
C THR A 266 12.60 49.35 21.87
N ASP A 267 11.56 48.69 22.40
CA ASP A 267 10.28 49.32 22.69
C ASP A 267 9.45 48.48 23.69
N PRO A 268 9.68 48.66 25.01
CA PRO A 268 9.05 47.85 26.05
C PRO A 268 7.52 47.91 26.04
N SER A 269 6.93 48.97 25.46
CA SER A 269 5.48 49.10 25.35
C SER A 269 4.85 48.02 24.46
N LYS A 270 5.61 47.48 23.49
CA LYS A 270 5.18 46.43 22.57
C LYS A 270 5.41 45.01 23.09
N LEU A 271 6.02 44.86 24.27
CA LEU A 271 6.35 43.56 24.86
C LEU A 271 5.10 42.69 25.05
N ILE A 272 3.93 43.31 25.28
CA ILE A 272 2.65 42.60 25.42
C ILE A 272 2.26 41.81 24.16
N TYR A 273 2.63 42.28 22.97
CA TYR A 273 2.34 41.54 21.72
C TYR A 273 3.17 40.26 21.61
N ALA A 274 4.44 40.30 22.03
CA ALA A 274 5.27 39.09 22.07
C ALA A 274 4.73 38.08 23.10
N MET A 275 4.23 38.57 24.24
CA MET A 275 3.58 37.70 25.25
C MET A 275 2.33 36.99 24.69
N TYR A 276 1.54 37.64 23.83
CA TYR A 276 0.41 36.98 23.17
C TYR A 276 0.85 35.87 22.23
N ILE A 277 1.93 36.05 21.48
CA ILE A 277 2.47 35.00 20.60
C ILE A 277 2.98 33.82 21.42
N VAL A 278 3.74 34.07 22.50
CA VAL A 278 4.21 33.01 23.41
C VAL A 278 3.03 32.24 24.02
N ALA A 279 1.97 32.92 24.44
CA ALA A 279 0.76 32.27 24.93
C ALA A 279 0.07 31.42 23.85
N GLY A 280 0.02 31.90 22.60
CA GLY A 280 -0.50 31.15 21.46
C GLY A 280 0.29 29.87 21.17
N VAL A 281 1.62 29.95 21.20
CA VAL A 281 2.51 28.78 21.06
C VAL A 281 2.27 27.76 22.18
N ALA A 282 2.12 28.22 23.43
CA ALA A 282 1.78 27.34 24.56
C ALA A 282 0.43 26.63 24.35
N MET A 283 -0.58 27.35 23.83
CA MET A 283 -1.87 26.75 23.49
C MET A 283 -1.76 25.70 22.37
N LEU A 284 -0.96 25.96 21.34
CA LEU A 284 -0.69 25.00 20.27
C LEU A 284 0.02 23.74 20.78
N LEU A 285 1.00 23.88 21.69
CA LEU A 285 1.67 22.75 22.36
C LEU A 285 0.68 21.90 23.15
N ILE A 286 -0.20 22.53 23.93
CA ILE A 286 -1.24 21.82 24.68
C ILE A 286 -2.20 21.11 23.71
N GLY A 287 -2.63 21.77 22.64
CA GLY A 287 -3.48 21.18 21.60
C GLY A 287 -2.83 19.96 20.95
N LEU A 288 -1.54 20.04 20.63
CA LEU A 288 -0.77 18.92 20.08
C LEU A 288 -0.65 17.77 21.09
N ALA A 289 -0.38 18.05 22.36
CA ALA A 289 -0.30 17.03 23.41
C ALA A 289 -1.64 16.31 23.62
N VAL A 290 -2.75 17.05 23.59
CA VAL A 290 -4.12 16.50 23.65
C VAL A 290 -4.39 15.62 22.42
N TYR A 291 -4.05 16.09 21.22
CA TYR A 291 -4.22 15.33 19.98
C TYR A 291 -3.47 13.99 20.02
N ILE A 292 -2.19 13.99 20.45
CA ILE A 292 -1.37 12.77 20.60
C ILE A 292 -2.02 11.80 21.59
N ARG A 293 -2.52 12.32 22.72
CA ARG A 293 -3.18 11.50 23.75
C ARG A 293 -4.43 10.79 23.23
N PHE A 294 -5.26 11.47 22.44
CA PHE A 294 -6.47 10.87 21.86
C PHE A 294 -6.18 9.90 20.73
N THR A 295 -5.09 10.09 20.00
CA THR A 295 -4.73 9.26 18.84
C THR A 295 -3.92 8.00 19.20
N LYS A 296 -3.60 7.75 20.49
CA LYS A 296 -2.80 6.61 20.98
C LYS A 296 -1.51 6.40 20.16
N LEU A 297 -0.90 7.47 19.67
CA LEU A 297 0.37 7.40 18.95
C LEU A 297 1.47 6.95 19.92
N LYS A 298 2.00 5.73 19.75
CA LYS A 298 3.31 5.38 20.29
C LYS A 298 4.36 6.09 19.44
N ILE A 299 4.91 7.18 19.99
CA ILE A 299 6.11 7.79 19.44
C ILE A 299 7.26 6.91 19.94
N ASP A 300 7.59 5.88 19.17
CA ASP A 300 8.84 5.16 19.40
C ASP A 300 9.99 6.11 19.02
N GLU A 301 10.89 6.37 19.99
CA GLU A 301 12.11 7.18 19.89
C GLU A 301 13.08 6.65 18.82
#